data_AF-A0A328S546-F1
#
_entry.id   AF-A0A328S546-F1
#
_cell.length_a   1.000
_cell.length_b   1.000
_cell.length_c   1.000
_cell.angle_alpha   90.00
_cell.angle_beta   90.00
_cell.angle_gamma   90.00
#
_symmetry.space_group_name_H-M   'P 1'
#
loop_
_entity.id
_entity.type
_entity.pdbx_description
1 polymer ?
#
loop_
_entity_poly.entity_id
_entity_poly.type
_entity_poly.pdbx_seq_one_letter_code
_entity_poly.pdbx_strand_id
1 'polypeptide(L)'
;NGTGDGFFYFKIPANYKKKTYTYEVVYGETNTCFGVKNSTTLQVANATRTTINQLADTKTTRSTTFRATVVDYKNARLTTGSVVFKFNNKILARVQVKNGSANYTYTIPWMAGGTYPVEAFYSGDSDHADSSAVTNINVVKLNTKVKASNFNVTVGSRATTKVTVMDEFNKPVTTGTVQLKVNGSVVSNATVNNGNATLSFTPPITFSNTTNKFQVVYLANTVYFASNTTATVTVNPLKLLYVSPNGSNNNTGNSRDKALKSVALATASIADGGVVYLCPGQYNEANIQLNRSMYVIGLESADKTVIHASKNGYIFNVTRASAVVDIRNITFRNARITTSNSAAIVTSGMLTLSTCNFTDNVATAKASSSVLLTRTGSKNVTIASCNFRNNRGVDDGGVIRALNNPVILYQSKFVGNNLSGSNIGGAVVLFNNSVSSVIQCEFSSNTVNGVNATGGAIKSVGGNITITFTKFNKNNATGSGYVLGGAIISLNSNLYMLNSTFTSNLAKSSSNAGGGAVYSQNGIQLIYNTTYTSNKAEGKDTYGGALYNYNTYASITIS
;
A
#
# COMPACT_ATOMS: atom_id res chain seq x y z
N ASN A 1 73.87 -57.27 -42.96
CA ASN A 1 73.33 -58.61 -42.62
C ASN A 1 73.26 -59.42 -43.91
N GLY A 2 72.96 -60.73 -43.85
CA GLY A 2 72.95 -61.61 -45.03
C GLY A 2 71.95 -61.24 -46.14
N THR A 3 71.17 -60.16 -45.97
CA THR A 3 70.20 -59.61 -46.93
C THR A 3 70.64 -58.28 -47.55
N GLY A 4 71.83 -57.75 -47.21
CA GLY A 4 72.38 -56.50 -47.76
C GLY A 4 72.14 -55.23 -46.94
N ASP A 5 71.42 -55.31 -45.80
CA ASP A 5 71.13 -54.15 -44.95
C ASP A 5 72.17 -53.98 -43.82
N GLY A 6 72.58 -52.74 -43.56
CA GLY A 6 73.45 -52.38 -42.43
C GLY A 6 72.76 -51.38 -41.51
N PHE A 7 72.73 -51.67 -40.20
CA PHE A 7 72.23 -50.74 -39.19
C PHE A 7 73.39 -50.18 -38.36
N PHE A 8 73.52 -48.86 -38.30
CA PHE A 8 74.44 -48.18 -37.39
C PHE A 8 73.67 -47.53 -36.26
N TYR A 9 73.95 -47.95 -35.03
CA TYR A 9 73.44 -47.32 -33.82
C TYR A 9 74.55 -46.45 -33.24
N PHE A 10 74.30 -45.14 -33.12
CA PHE A 10 75.22 -44.23 -32.44
C PHE A 10 74.45 -43.37 -31.45
N LYS A 11 75.10 -43.04 -30.33
CA LYS A 11 74.58 -42.07 -29.37
C LYS A 11 75.05 -40.69 -29.80
N ILE A 12 74.11 -39.75 -29.95
CA ILE A 12 74.44 -38.36 -30.25
C ILE A 12 75.32 -37.80 -29.10
N PRO A 13 76.53 -37.28 -29.39
CA PRO A 13 77.40 -36.76 -28.35
C PRO A 13 76.78 -35.58 -27.61
N ALA A 14 77.01 -35.50 -26.29
CA ALA A 14 76.34 -34.53 -25.40
C ALA A 14 76.71 -33.06 -25.66
N ASN A 15 77.77 -32.80 -26.45
CA ASN A 15 78.25 -31.49 -26.84
C ASN A 15 77.66 -30.98 -28.17
N TYR A 16 76.77 -31.73 -28.82
CA TYR A 16 76.12 -31.29 -30.04
C TYR A 16 75.14 -30.16 -29.72
N LYS A 17 75.31 -29.03 -30.42
CA LYS A 17 74.47 -27.83 -30.29
C LYS A 17 73.24 -27.97 -31.18
N LYS A 18 72.26 -27.08 -31.02
CA LYS A 18 71.12 -26.98 -31.92
C LYS A 18 71.60 -26.63 -33.33
N LYS A 19 71.71 -27.64 -34.20
CA LYS A 19 72.19 -27.49 -35.58
C LYS A 19 71.81 -28.71 -36.41
N THR A 20 71.75 -28.52 -37.72
CA THR A 20 71.77 -29.62 -38.69
C THR A 20 73.20 -30.11 -38.89
N TYR A 21 73.42 -31.39 -38.66
CA TYR A 21 74.68 -32.08 -38.89
C TYR A 21 74.54 -33.01 -40.09
N THR A 22 75.52 -33.03 -40.97
CA THR A 22 75.57 -33.99 -42.08
C THR A 22 76.35 -35.22 -41.63
N TYR A 23 75.77 -36.39 -41.82
CA TYR A 23 76.41 -37.68 -41.57
C TYR A 23 76.62 -38.38 -42.89
N GLU A 24 77.84 -38.88 -43.08
CA GLU A 24 78.21 -39.68 -44.23
C GLU A 24 78.38 -41.12 -43.76
N VAL A 25 77.63 -42.05 -44.36
CA VAL A 25 77.86 -43.48 -44.23
C VAL A 25 78.76 -43.89 -45.38
N VAL A 26 79.94 -44.40 -45.02
CA VAL A 26 80.94 -44.88 -45.98
C VAL A 26 80.95 -46.39 -45.93
N TYR A 27 80.55 -47.04 -47.03
CA TYR A 27 80.87 -48.43 -47.25
C TYR A 27 82.28 -48.50 -47.87
N GLY A 28 83.21 -49.09 -47.13
CA GLY A 28 84.60 -49.24 -47.57
C GLY A 28 84.70 -50.14 -48.79
N GLU A 29 85.66 -49.84 -49.66
CA GLU A 29 85.96 -50.67 -50.83
C GLU A 29 86.48 -52.05 -50.39
N THR A 30 86.05 -53.10 -51.09
CA THR A 30 86.52 -54.47 -50.88
C THR A 30 87.05 -55.04 -52.18
N ASN A 31 87.74 -56.18 -52.13
CA ASN A 31 88.27 -56.87 -53.32
C ASN A 31 87.18 -57.23 -54.35
N THR A 32 85.90 -57.15 -53.99
CA THR A 32 84.76 -57.51 -54.86
C THR A 32 83.74 -56.38 -55.05
N CYS A 33 83.85 -55.22 -54.39
CA CYS A 33 82.87 -54.12 -54.49
C CYS A 33 83.53 -52.74 -54.32
N PHE A 34 83.19 -51.77 -55.19
CA PHE A 34 83.59 -50.37 -55.05
C PHE A 34 82.99 -49.73 -53.79
N GLY A 35 83.78 -48.88 -53.13
CA GLY A 35 83.30 -48.11 -51.98
C GLY A 35 82.22 -47.10 -52.40
N VAL A 36 81.18 -46.94 -51.56
CA VAL A 36 80.09 -45.99 -51.81
C VAL A 36 79.89 -45.13 -50.57
N LYS A 37 79.65 -43.84 -50.80
CA LYS A 37 79.30 -42.86 -49.78
C LYS A 37 77.86 -42.44 -49.97
N ASN A 38 77.11 -42.42 -48.89
CA ASN A 38 75.79 -41.79 -48.88
C ASN A 38 75.69 -40.85 -47.69
N SER A 39 75.11 -39.68 -47.91
CA SER A 39 74.98 -38.67 -46.87
C SER A 39 73.52 -38.45 -46.50
N THR A 40 73.29 -38.20 -45.22
CA THR A 40 72.00 -37.79 -44.69
C THR A 40 72.21 -36.72 -43.63
N THR A 41 71.14 -36.05 -43.20
CA THR A 41 71.20 -35.00 -42.19
C THR A 41 70.54 -35.43 -40.90
N LEU A 42 71.16 -35.09 -39.78
CA LEU A 42 70.59 -35.18 -38.43
C LEU A 42 70.31 -33.77 -37.91
N GLN A 43 69.07 -33.49 -37.58
CA GLN A 43 68.71 -32.27 -36.86
C GLN A 43 68.81 -32.52 -35.36
N VAL A 44 69.78 -31.90 -34.70
CA VAL A 44 69.85 -31.90 -33.23
C VAL A 44 69.01 -30.76 -32.71
N ALA A 45 67.91 -31.09 -32.03
CA ALA A 45 67.13 -30.15 -31.25
C ALA A 45 67.34 -30.47 -29.76
N ASN A 46 68.10 -29.63 -29.05
CA ASN A 46 68.16 -29.73 -27.60
C ASN A 46 66.85 -29.19 -27.04
N ALA A 47 65.90 -30.10 -26.84
CA ALA A 47 64.57 -29.77 -26.38
C ALA A 47 64.62 -29.05 -25.02
N THR A 48 63.77 -28.03 -24.88
CA THR A 48 63.56 -27.34 -23.62
C THR A 48 62.15 -27.57 -23.13
N ARG A 49 61.97 -27.44 -21.82
CA ARG A 49 60.65 -27.44 -21.20
C ARG A 49 60.47 -26.13 -20.46
N THR A 50 59.55 -25.32 -20.93
CA THR A 50 59.07 -24.13 -20.23
C THR A 50 57.86 -24.52 -19.38
N THR A 51 57.81 -24.04 -18.14
CA THR A 51 56.60 -24.01 -17.33
C THR A 51 56.34 -22.59 -16.87
N ILE A 52 55.09 -22.26 -16.61
CA ILE A 52 54.69 -21.00 -15.98
C ILE A 52 53.96 -21.33 -14.68
N ASN A 53 54.15 -20.51 -13.65
CA ASN A 53 53.49 -20.72 -12.37
C ASN A 53 51.96 -20.67 -12.52
N GLN A 54 51.26 -21.42 -11.67
CA GLN A 54 49.83 -21.21 -11.45
C GLN A 54 49.61 -19.77 -10.98
N LEU A 55 48.60 -19.10 -11.54
CA LEU A 55 48.29 -17.71 -11.23
C LEU A 55 47.05 -17.69 -10.33
N ALA A 56 47.19 -17.03 -9.17
CA ALA A 56 46.05 -16.76 -8.31
C ALA A 56 45.10 -15.76 -8.98
N ASP A 57 43.83 -15.84 -8.59
CA ASP A 57 42.81 -14.86 -8.94
C ASP A 57 43.30 -13.44 -8.64
N THR A 58 43.06 -12.52 -9.58
CA THR A 58 43.44 -11.12 -9.44
C THR A 58 42.30 -10.21 -9.84
N LYS A 59 42.46 -8.90 -9.64
CA LYS A 59 41.49 -7.89 -10.04
C LYS A 59 42.12 -6.93 -11.03
N THR A 60 41.29 -6.20 -11.75
CA THR A 60 41.78 -5.09 -12.56
C THR A 60 42.58 -4.10 -11.71
N THR A 61 43.58 -3.45 -12.31
CA THR A 61 44.52 -2.50 -11.70
C THR A 61 45.46 -3.09 -10.64
N ARG A 62 45.37 -4.39 -10.34
CA ARG A 62 46.31 -5.10 -9.48
C ARG A 62 47.46 -5.68 -10.27
N SER A 63 48.64 -5.70 -9.63
CA SER A 63 49.82 -6.35 -10.18
C SER A 63 49.86 -7.83 -9.81
N THR A 64 50.28 -8.67 -10.76
CA THR A 64 50.58 -10.10 -10.59
C THR A 64 51.94 -10.40 -11.20
N THR A 65 52.58 -11.49 -10.78
CA THR A 65 53.91 -11.87 -11.30
C THR A 65 53.82 -13.17 -12.08
N PHE A 66 54.25 -13.11 -13.34
CA PHE A 66 54.44 -14.26 -14.21
C PHE A 66 55.87 -14.76 -14.03
N ARG A 67 56.02 -16.01 -13.61
CA ARG A 67 57.29 -16.70 -13.40
C ARG A 67 57.36 -17.87 -14.35
N ALA A 68 58.22 -17.75 -15.35
CA ALA A 68 58.58 -18.87 -16.21
C ALA A 68 59.77 -19.61 -15.62
N THR A 69 59.72 -20.95 -15.66
CA THR A 69 60.87 -21.82 -15.41
C THR A 69 61.24 -22.53 -16.71
N VAL A 70 62.49 -22.40 -17.13
CA VAL A 70 63.00 -23.03 -18.36
C VAL A 70 64.12 -23.99 -18.01
N VAL A 71 63.95 -25.25 -18.39
CA VAL A 71 64.94 -26.30 -18.21
C VAL A 71 65.25 -27.01 -19.53
N ASP A 72 66.42 -27.61 -19.62
CA ASP A 72 66.77 -28.50 -20.74
C ASP A 72 66.15 -29.91 -20.59
N TYR A 73 66.44 -30.77 -21.56
CA TYR A 73 66.04 -32.18 -21.57
C TYR A 73 66.60 -33.02 -20.40
N LYS A 74 67.59 -32.51 -19.66
CA LYS A 74 68.17 -33.12 -18.44
C LYS A 74 67.62 -32.51 -17.16
N ASN A 75 66.63 -31.62 -17.25
CA ASN A 75 66.08 -30.83 -16.14
C ASN A 75 67.06 -29.81 -15.53
N ALA A 76 68.14 -29.46 -16.24
CA ALA A 76 69.06 -28.41 -15.81
C ALA A 76 68.48 -27.03 -16.12
N ARG A 77 68.68 -26.08 -15.20
CA ARG A 77 68.19 -24.69 -15.30
C ARG A 77 69.03 -23.87 -16.27
N LEU A 78 68.41 -23.31 -17.31
CA LEU A 78 69.12 -22.54 -18.34
C LEU A 78 69.56 -21.15 -17.86
N THR A 79 70.71 -20.66 -18.30
CA THR A 79 71.21 -19.31 -17.96
C THR A 79 71.20 -18.33 -19.14
N THR A 80 70.73 -18.79 -20.31
CA THR A 80 70.76 -18.09 -21.59
C THR A 80 69.39 -18.13 -22.30
N GLY A 81 69.20 -17.22 -23.25
CA GLY A 81 67.94 -17.05 -23.97
C GLY A 81 66.91 -16.18 -23.22
N SER A 82 65.74 -15.99 -23.80
CA SER A 82 64.71 -15.10 -23.25
C SER A 82 63.31 -15.72 -23.33
N VAL A 83 62.47 -15.36 -22.36
CA VAL A 83 61.04 -15.66 -22.35
C VAL A 83 60.26 -14.42 -22.78
N VAL A 84 59.38 -14.58 -23.75
CA VAL A 84 58.37 -13.60 -24.16
C VAL A 84 57.07 -13.92 -23.41
N PHE A 85 56.62 -13.00 -22.57
CA PHE A 85 55.31 -13.11 -21.91
C PHE A 85 54.24 -12.47 -22.78
N LYS A 86 53.13 -13.19 -23.00
CA LYS A 86 51.92 -12.65 -23.63
C LYS A 86 50.74 -12.77 -22.69
N PHE A 87 49.86 -11.77 -22.71
CA PHE A 87 48.58 -11.78 -22.01
C PHE A 87 47.47 -11.54 -23.02
N ASN A 88 46.52 -12.47 -23.08
CA ASN A 88 45.43 -12.45 -24.06
C ASN A 88 45.94 -12.18 -25.50
N ASN A 89 46.94 -12.95 -25.92
CA ASN A 89 47.65 -12.85 -27.21
C ASN A 89 48.46 -11.57 -27.45
N LYS A 90 48.48 -10.61 -26.52
CA LYS A 90 49.31 -9.40 -26.61
C LYS A 90 50.67 -9.61 -25.94
N ILE A 91 51.76 -9.36 -26.68
CA ILE A 91 53.12 -9.36 -26.12
C ILE A 91 53.23 -8.27 -25.07
N LEU A 92 53.70 -8.64 -23.87
CA LEU A 92 53.90 -7.73 -22.75
C LEU A 92 55.37 -7.34 -22.59
N ALA A 93 56.25 -8.34 -22.52
CA ALA A 93 57.67 -8.14 -22.27
C ALA A 93 58.50 -9.33 -22.73
N ARG A 94 59.79 -9.07 -22.98
CA ARG A 94 60.83 -10.09 -23.18
C ARG A 94 61.81 -10.02 -22.01
N VAL A 95 61.97 -11.13 -21.30
CA VAL A 95 62.77 -11.21 -20.08
C VAL A 95 63.87 -12.26 -20.25
N GLN A 96 65.12 -11.89 -19.93
CA GLN A 96 66.25 -12.82 -19.98
C GLN A 96 66.10 -13.93 -18.95
N VAL A 97 66.42 -15.16 -19.33
CA VAL A 97 66.44 -16.30 -18.41
C VAL A 97 67.70 -16.22 -17.56
N LYS A 98 67.55 -16.22 -16.23
CA LYS A 98 68.66 -16.29 -15.27
C LYS A 98 68.43 -17.46 -14.32
N ASN A 99 69.37 -18.40 -14.26
CA ASN A 99 69.28 -19.62 -13.43
C ASN A 99 67.93 -20.33 -13.58
N GLY A 100 67.49 -20.52 -14.81
CA GLY A 100 66.27 -21.19 -15.23
C GLY A 100 65.00 -20.39 -14.98
N SER A 101 65.08 -19.12 -14.55
CA SER A 101 63.91 -18.31 -14.21
C SER A 101 63.85 -17.00 -15.00
N ALA A 102 62.65 -16.64 -15.45
CA ALA A 102 62.31 -15.32 -15.96
C ALA A 102 61.05 -14.82 -15.24
N ASN A 103 61.11 -13.63 -14.63
CA ASN A 103 60.02 -13.06 -13.85
C ASN A 103 59.57 -11.73 -14.45
N TYR A 104 58.25 -11.54 -14.58
CA TYR A 104 57.66 -10.30 -15.05
C TYR A 104 56.44 -9.93 -14.20
N THR A 105 56.46 -8.73 -13.60
CA THR A 105 55.32 -8.20 -12.86
C THR A 105 54.47 -7.36 -13.80
N TYR A 106 53.20 -7.71 -13.93
CA TYR A 106 52.24 -7.08 -14.82
C TYR A 106 51.04 -6.53 -14.04
N THR A 107 50.69 -5.27 -14.27
CA THR A 107 49.48 -4.65 -13.74
C THR A 107 48.34 -4.87 -14.72
N ILE A 108 47.29 -5.57 -14.28
CA ILE A 108 46.11 -5.84 -15.11
C ILE A 108 45.42 -4.51 -15.48
N PRO A 109 45.19 -4.20 -16.76
CA PRO A 109 44.52 -2.96 -17.17
C PRO A 109 43.04 -2.96 -16.78
N TRP A 110 42.37 -1.82 -16.94
CA TRP A 110 40.91 -1.73 -16.80
C TRP A 110 40.21 -2.62 -17.84
N MET A 111 39.66 -3.75 -17.39
CA MET A 111 39.07 -4.76 -18.28
C MET A 111 37.97 -5.57 -17.60
N ALA A 112 37.18 -6.29 -18.41
CA ALA A 112 36.14 -7.18 -17.93
C ALA A 112 36.72 -8.31 -17.06
N GLY A 113 35.91 -8.79 -16.12
CA GLY A 113 36.21 -10.01 -15.40
C GLY A 113 36.02 -11.23 -16.30
N GLY A 114 36.90 -12.22 -16.13
CA GLY A 114 36.94 -13.43 -16.95
C GLY A 114 38.30 -14.12 -16.87
N THR A 115 38.40 -15.25 -17.57
CA THR A 115 39.62 -16.05 -17.64
C THR A 115 40.43 -15.66 -18.88
N TYR A 116 41.68 -15.28 -18.68
CA TYR A 116 42.56 -14.81 -19.75
C TYR A 116 43.82 -15.67 -19.85
N PRO A 117 44.24 -16.06 -21.08
CA PRO A 117 45.44 -16.86 -21.25
C PRO A 117 46.70 -16.02 -21.04
N VAL A 118 47.68 -16.60 -20.35
CA VAL A 118 49.03 -16.08 -20.17
C VAL A 118 50.01 -17.09 -20.75
N GLU A 119 50.73 -16.68 -21.78
CA GLU A 119 51.73 -17.50 -22.45
C GLU A 119 53.13 -17.06 -22.03
N ALA A 120 53.97 -18.02 -21.66
CA ALA A 120 55.41 -17.88 -21.55
C ALA A 120 56.06 -18.64 -22.71
N PHE A 121 56.62 -17.89 -23.66
CA PHE A 121 57.28 -18.45 -24.84
C PHE A 121 58.80 -18.24 -24.73
N TYR A 122 59.55 -19.30 -24.46
CA TYR A 122 61.01 -19.28 -24.53
C TYR A 122 61.45 -19.32 -25.99
N SER A 123 62.16 -18.29 -26.45
CA SER A 123 62.49 -18.12 -27.88
C SER A 123 63.60 -19.03 -28.40
N GLY A 124 64.15 -19.93 -27.56
CA GLY A 124 65.38 -20.65 -27.87
C GLY A 124 66.64 -19.78 -27.76
N ASP A 125 67.78 -20.42 -27.93
CA ASP A 125 69.09 -19.79 -28.13
C ASP A 125 69.92 -20.60 -29.14
N SER A 126 71.25 -20.37 -29.20
CA SER A 126 72.14 -21.08 -30.13
C SER A 126 72.23 -22.58 -29.85
N ASP A 127 71.96 -23.00 -28.61
CA ASP A 127 72.18 -24.34 -28.12
C ASP A 127 70.86 -25.05 -27.81
N HIS A 128 69.77 -24.31 -27.60
CA HIS A 128 68.49 -24.80 -27.11
C HIS A 128 67.30 -24.48 -28.02
N ALA A 129 66.37 -25.43 -28.17
CA ALA A 129 65.12 -25.24 -28.90
C ALA A 129 64.15 -24.32 -28.13
N ASP A 130 63.22 -23.70 -28.85
CA ASP A 130 62.11 -22.94 -28.26
C ASP A 130 61.12 -23.88 -27.56
N SER A 131 60.38 -23.33 -26.60
CA SER A 131 59.30 -24.04 -25.93
C SER A 131 58.31 -23.04 -25.32
N SER A 132 57.08 -23.48 -25.07
CA SER A 132 56.03 -22.61 -24.55
C SER A 132 55.24 -23.28 -23.44
N ALA A 133 54.73 -22.47 -22.53
CA ALA A 133 53.68 -22.86 -21.59
C ALA A 133 52.56 -21.83 -21.59
N VAL A 134 51.32 -22.30 -21.49
CA VAL A 134 50.15 -21.45 -21.29
C VAL A 134 49.53 -21.78 -19.95
N THR A 135 49.20 -20.75 -19.19
CA THR A 135 48.32 -20.83 -18.03
C THR A 135 47.19 -19.83 -18.19
N ASN A 136 46.22 -19.87 -17.29
CA ASN A 136 45.13 -18.92 -17.26
C ASN A 136 45.21 -18.08 -16.00
N ILE A 137 44.82 -16.81 -16.11
CA ILE A 137 44.56 -15.95 -14.95
C ILE A 137 43.08 -15.57 -14.94
N ASN A 138 42.46 -15.78 -13.78
CA ASN A 138 41.09 -15.33 -13.55
C ASN A 138 41.11 -13.88 -13.04
N VAL A 139 40.55 -12.96 -13.83
CA VAL A 139 40.31 -11.58 -13.42
C VAL A 139 38.91 -11.49 -12.82
N VAL A 140 38.84 -11.27 -11.52
CA VAL A 140 37.59 -11.22 -10.76
C VAL A 140 36.97 -9.83 -10.85
N LYS A 141 35.64 -9.78 -10.95
CA LYS A 141 34.87 -8.52 -10.93
C LYS A 141 35.05 -7.79 -9.59
N LEU A 142 34.93 -6.47 -9.63
CA LEU A 142 34.98 -5.62 -8.43
C LEU A 142 33.65 -5.67 -7.68
N ASN A 143 33.72 -5.77 -6.36
CA ASN A 143 32.53 -5.61 -5.51
C ASN A 143 32.08 -4.15 -5.52
N THR A 144 30.76 -3.92 -5.45
CA THR A 144 30.18 -2.57 -5.39
C THR A 144 29.46 -2.32 -4.07
N LYS A 145 29.37 -1.06 -3.67
CA LYS A 145 28.63 -0.57 -2.50
C LYS A 145 27.70 0.55 -2.94
N VAL A 146 26.40 0.34 -2.82
CA VAL A 146 25.35 1.32 -3.15
C VAL A 146 24.89 2.02 -1.87
N LYS A 147 24.69 3.34 -1.93
CA LYS A 147 24.01 4.12 -0.88
C LYS A 147 22.86 4.92 -1.51
N ALA A 148 21.75 5.02 -0.77
CA ALA A 148 20.58 5.81 -1.13
C ALA A 148 20.05 6.50 0.13
N SER A 149 19.45 7.68 -0.03
CA SER A 149 18.87 8.45 1.06
C SER A 149 17.37 8.22 1.16
N ASN A 150 16.86 8.27 2.40
CA ASN A 150 15.42 8.36 2.65
C ASN A 150 14.88 9.67 2.07
N PHE A 151 13.63 9.66 1.61
CA PHE A 151 13.00 10.87 1.09
C PHE A 151 11.48 10.86 1.33
N ASN A 152 10.88 12.05 1.30
CA ASN A 152 9.45 12.23 1.43
C ASN A 152 8.87 12.72 0.11
N VAL A 153 7.66 12.31 -0.22
CA VAL A 153 6.98 12.70 -1.46
C VAL A 153 5.48 12.74 -1.25
N THR A 154 4.77 13.68 -1.87
CA THR A 154 3.31 13.70 -1.85
C THR A 154 2.74 12.83 -2.96
N VAL A 155 1.60 12.16 -2.74
CA VAL A 155 0.88 11.40 -3.77
C VAL A 155 0.81 12.17 -5.10
N GLY A 156 1.13 11.48 -6.20
CA GLY A 156 1.09 12.05 -7.55
C GLY A 156 2.22 13.02 -7.89
N SER A 157 3.04 13.45 -6.92
CA SER A 157 4.20 14.32 -7.16
C SER A 157 5.43 13.49 -7.51
N ARG A 158 6.27 14.01 -8.41
CA ARG A 158 7.55 13.37 -8.75
C ARG A 158 8.61 13.75 -7.71
N ALA A 159 9.19 12.75 -7.04
CA ALA A 159 10.38 12.93 -6.22
C ALA A 159 11.58 12.22 -6.86
N THR A 160 12.78 12.66 -6.47
CA THR A 160 14.03 12.05 -6.89
C THR A 160 14.87 11.66 -5.68
N THR A 161 15.59 10.55 -5.80
CA THR A 161 16.59 10.13 -4.80
C THR A 161 17.93 9.96 -5.47
N LYS A 162 18.97 10.56 -4.87
CA LYS A 162 20.35 10.43 -5.33
C LYS A 162 20.91 9.12 -4.84
N VAL A 163 21.57 8.40 -5.75
CA VAL A 163 22.21 7.12 -5.49
C VAL A 163 23.70 7.27 -5.75
N THR A 164 24.51 6.84 -4.79
CA THR A 164 25.97 6.77 -4.96
C THR A 164 26.42 5.32 -5.01
N VAL A 165 27.26 4.98 -5.99
CA VAL A 165 27.82 3.64 -6.18
C VAL A 165 29.34 3.72 -6.20
N MET A 166 29.97 3.07 -5.23
CA MET A 166 31.42 2.99 -5.08
C MET A 166 31.88 1.55 -5.26
N ASP A 167 33.09 1.35 -5.78
CA ASP A 167 33.73 0.04 -5.77
C ASP A 167 34.34 -0.29 -4.39
N GLU A 168 34.92 -1.49 -4.27
CA GLU A 168 35.57 -1.96 -3.05
C GLU A 168 36.81 -1.14 -2.64
N PHE A 169 37.37 -0.34 -3.56
CA PHE A 169 38.50 0.56 -3.32
C PHE A 169 38.06 2.00 -3.03
N ASN A 170 36.76 2.22 -2.81
CA ASN A 170 36.15 3.54 -2.62
C ASN A 170 36.39 4.48 -3.81
N LYS A 171 36.44 3.95 -5.04
CA LYS A 171 36.39 4.75 -6.27
C LYS A 171 34.97 4.77 -6.84
N PRO A 172 34.54 5.86 -7.49
CA PRO A 172 33.24 5.93 -8.14
C PRO A 172 33.12 4.87 -9.25
N VAL A 173 32.02 4.13 -9.25
CA VAL A 173 31.72 3.18 -10.34
C VAL A 173 31.50 3.95 -11.64
N THR A 174 32.27 3.62 -12.68
CA THR A 174 32.32 4.41 -13.92
C THR A 174 31.11 4.22 -14.83
N THR A 175 30.52 3.02 -14.87
CA THR A 175 29.40 2.65 -15.75
C THR A 175 28.49 1.62 -15.07
N GLY A 176 27.24 1.53 -15.52
CA GLY A 176 26.28 0.50 -15.10
C GLY A 176 24.87 1.06 -14.91
N THR A 177 23.98 0.26 -14.36
CA THR A 177 22.57 0.63 -14.17
C THR A 177 22.14 0.35 -12.75
N VAL A 178 21.43 1.31 -12.15
CA VAL A 178 20.71 1.12 -10.89
C VAL A 178 19.21 1.02 -11.14
N GLN A 179 18.53 0.20 -10.34
CA GLN A 179 17.09 0.03 -10.33
C GLN A 179 16.51 0.39 -8.96
N LEU A 180 15.42 1.16 -8.96
CA LEU A 180 14.58 1.37 -7.79
C LEU A 180 13.48 0.30 -7.78
N LYS A 181 13.41 -0.49 -6.72
CA LYS A 181 12.35 -1.46 -6.48
C LYS A 181 11.50 -1.06 -5.29
N VAL A 182 10.19 -1.07 -5.47
CA VAL A 182 9.19 -0.82 -4.42
C VAL A 182 8.27 -2.03 -4.36
N ASN A 183 8.14 -2.66 -3.19
CA ASN A 183 7.41 -3.93 -3.01
C ASN A 183 7.85 -5.04 -3.99
N GLY A 184 9.15 -5.12 -4.28
CA GLY A 184 9.73 -6.11 -5.20
C GLY A 184 9.67 -5.74 -6.70
N SER A 185 8.79 -4.82 -7.10
CA SER A 185 8.63 -4.38 -8.49
C SER A 185 9.57 -3.23 -8.84
N VAL A 186 10.14 -3.26 -10.05
CA VAL A 186 10.97 -2.15 -10.56
C VAL A 186 10.08 -0.97 -10.93
N VAL A 187 10.31 0.20 -10.32
CA VAL A 187 9.54 1.43 -10.58
C VAL A 187 10.35 2.51 -11.30
N SER A 188 11.68 2.39 -11.31
CA SER A 188 12.57 3.32 -12.00
C SER A 188 13.92 2.66 -12.25
N ASN A 189 14.62 3.09 -13.30
CA ASN A 189 16.00 2.75 -13.58
C ASN A 189 16.77 4.02 -13.95
N ALA A 190 18.08 4.00 -13.72
CA ALA A 190 18.98 5.09 -14.10
C ALA A 190 20.39 4.56 -14.37
N THR A 191 21.09 5.18 -15.31
CA THR A 191 22.50 4.89 -15.59
C THR A 191 23.38 5.52 -14.51
N VAL A 192 24.42 4.80 -14.10
CA VAL A 192 25.47 5.29 -13.21
C VAL A 192 26.53 6.01 -14.03
N ASN A 193 26.77 7.27 -13.71
CA ASN A 193 27.82 8.09 -14.30
C ASN A 193 28.74 8.58 -13.18
N ASN A 194 30.01 8.15 -13.21
CA ASN A 194 31.03 8.50 -12.21
C ASN A 194 30.51 8.37 -10.76
N GLY A 195 29.97 7.19 -10.45
CA GLY A 195 29.43 6.81 -9.14
C GLY A 195 28.11 7.45 -8.77
N ASN A 196 27.49 8.25 -9.63
CA ASN A 196 26.23 8.93 -9.33
C ASN A 196 25.09 8.47 -10.26
N ALA A 197 23.90 8.31 -9.69
CA ALA A 197 22.67 8.10 -10.43
C ALA A 197 21.50 8.81 -9.72
N THR A 198 20.46 9.18 -10.48
CA THR A 198 19.25 9.79 -9.92
C THR A 198 18.05 8.95 -10.35
N LEU A 199 17.34 8.37 -9.37
CA LEU A 199 16.11 7.61 -9.59
C LEU A 199 14.92 8.51 -9.28
N SER A 200 13.83 8.36 -10.03
CA SER A 200 12.60 9.12 -9.78
C SER A 200 11.42 8.22 -9.45
N PHE A 201 10.56 8.68 -8.55
CA PHE A 201 9.37 7.96 -8.13
C PHE A 201 8.18 8.91 -8.03
N THR A 202 7.06 8.49 -8.61
CA THR A 202 5.77 9.18 -8.50
C THR A 202 4.77 8.20 -7.86
N PRO A 203 4.49 8.30 -6.55
CA PRO A 203 3.65 7.35 -5.86
C PRO A 203 2.18 7.47 -6.30
N PRO A 204 1.49 6.34 -6.59
CA PRO A 204 0.04 6.35 -6.80
C PRO A 204 -0.71 6.52 -5.47
N ILE A 205 -2.02 6.77 -5.55
CA ILE A 205 -2.89 7.04 -4.40
C ILE A 205 -2.93 5.92 -3.34
N THR A 206 -2.63 4.68 -3.74
CA THR A 206 -2.57 3.50 -2.87
C THR A 206 -1.41 3.55 -1.87
N PHE A 207 -0.41 4.41 -2.10
CA PHE A 207 0.70 4.63 -1.17
C PHE A 207 0.40 5.73 -0.14
N SER A 208 -0.76 6.38 -0.21
CA SER A 208 -1.06 7.50 0.70
C SER A 208 -1.04 7.09 2.17
N ASN A 209 -0.54 7.97 3.04
CA ASN A 209 -0.42 7.73 4.49
C ASN A 209 0.49 6.54 4.87
N THR A 210 1.52 6.24 4.06
CA THR A 210 2.42 5.11 4.33
C THR A 210 3.89 5.51 4.33
N THR A 211 4.71 4.70 5.02
CA THR A 211 6.16 4.72 4.89
C THR A 211 6.60 3.35 4.41
N ASN A 212 7.16 3.26 3.20
CA ASN A 212 7.54 2.00 2.57
C ASN A 212 9.05 1.87 2.48
N LYS A 213 9.55 0.64 2.63
CA LYS A 213 10.93 0.31 2.29
C LYS A 213 11.05 0.17 0.77
N PHE A 214 12.07 0.77 0.20
CA PHE A 214 12.48 0.54 -1.18
C PHE A 214 13.88 -0.03 -1.22
N GLN A 215 14.16 -0.79 -2.28
CA GLN A 215 15.48 -1.34 -2.55
C GLN A 215 16.07 -0.63 -3.76
N VAL A 216 17.34 -0.24 -3.66
CA VAL A 216 18.13 0.21 -4.81
C VAL A 216 19.13 -0.86 -5.14
N VAL A 217 19.08 -1.37 -6.37
CA VAL A 217 19.93 -2.46 -6.85
C VAL A 217 20.82 -1.94 -7.97
N TYR A 218 22.13 -2.02 -7.78
CA TYR A 218 23.08 -1.91 -8.88
C TYR A 218 23.20 -3.26 -9.58
N LEU A 219 22.98 -3.29 -10.90
CA LEU A 219 23.04 -4.51 -11.69
C LEU A 219 24.48 -4.90 -12.00
N ALA A 220 24.77 -6.20 -11.92
CA ALA A 220 26.09 -6.71 -12.31
C ALA A 220 26.34 -6.43 -13.79
N ASN A 221 27.59 -6.11 -14.13
CA ASN A 221 28.03 -5.98 -15.52
C ASN A 221 29.33 -6.76 -15.73
N THR A 222 30.07 -6.49 -16.81
CA THR A 222 31.31 -7.20 -17.14
C THR A 222 32.44 -6.93 -16.15
N VAL A 223 32.45 -5.79 -15.45
CA VAL A 223 33.53 -5.38 -14.53
C VAL A 223 33.13 -5.46 -13.06
N TYR A 224 31.85 -5.25 -12.75
CA TYR A 224 31.36 -5.09 -11.39
C TYR A 224 30.32 -6.15 -11.03
N PHE A 225 30.37 -6.66 -9.79
CA PHE A 225 29.29 -7.44 -9.21
C PHE A 225 28.09 -6.56 -8.81
N ALA A 226 26.91 -7.17 -8.76
CA ALA A 226 25.70 -6.52 -8.26
C ALA A 226 25.83 -6.22 -6.77
N SER A 227 25.18 -5.15 -6.33
CA SER A 227 24.99 -4.85 -4.91
C SER A 227 23.67 -4.14 -4.72
N ASN A 228 23.19 -4.09 -3.49
CA ASN A 228 21.93 -3.42 -3.17
C ASN A 228 22.00 -2.72 -1.82
N THR A 229 21.07 -1.80 -1.63
CA THR A 229 20.82 -1.12 -0.36
C THR A 229 19.32 -0.91 -0.19
N THR A 230 18.91 -0.58 1.03
CA THR A 230 17.51 -0.27 1.36
C THR A 230 17.42 1.11 1.99
N ALA A 231 16.33 1.82 1.70
CA ALA A 231 15.98 3.10 2.29
C ALA A 231 14.45 3.21 2.37
N THR A 232 13.95 4.28 2.99
CA THR A 232 12.51 4.49 3.17
C THR A 232 11.99 5.68 2.38
N VAL A 233 10.76 5.53 1.89
CA VAL A 233 9.98 6.62 1.30
C VAL A 233 8.72 6.84 2.13
N THR A 234 8.55 8.03 2.67
CA THR A 234 7.29 8.45 3.32
C THR A 234 6.43 9.18 2.30
N VAL A 235 5.22 8.66 2.08
CA VAL A 235 4.29 9.19 1.09
C VAL A 235 3.20 9.98 1.78
N ASN A 236 3.27 11.31 1.63
CA ASN A 236 2.34 12.24 2.22
C ASN A 236 1.00 12.23 1.47
N PRO A 237 -0.14 12.25 2.20
CA PRO A 237 -1.46 12.30 1.59
C PRO A 237 -1.78 13.66 0.96
N LEU A 238 -2.79 13.68 0.09
CA LEU A 238 -3.43 14.91 -0.36
C LEU A 238 -4.44 15.40 0.67
N LYS A 239 -4.59 16.72 0.79
CA LYS A 239 -5.63 17.36 1.64
C LYS A 239 -6.97 17.51 0.94
N LEU A 240 -7.01 17.32 -0.37
CA LEU A 240 -8.18 17.47 -1.20
C LEU A 240 -8.24 16.31 -2.21
N LEU A 241 -9.35 15.59 -2.25
CA LEU A 241 -9.61 14.53 -3.21
C LEU A 241 -10.98 14.72 -3.87
N TYR A 242 -11.06 14.36 -5.15
CA TYR A 242 -12.30 14.27 -5.91
C TYR A 242 -12.59 12.81 -6.23
N VAL A 243 -13.86 12.44 -6.10
CA VAL A 243 -14.40 11.14 -6.50
C VAL A 243 -15.50 11.40 -7.53
N SER A 244 -15.62 10.53 -8.53
CA SER A 244 -16.65 10.60 -9.57
C SER A 244 -17.07 9.19 -9.97
N PRO A 245 -18.34 8.91 -10.28
CA PRO A 245 -18.76 7.59 -10.77
C PRO A 245 -18.04 7.16 -12.06
N ASN A 246 -17.63 8.16 -12.86
CA ASN A 246 -16.87 7.98 -14.10
C ASN A 246 -15.33 8.09 -13.90
N GLY A 247 -14.87 8.21 -12.66
CA GLY A 247 -13.46 8.29 -12.31
C GLY A 247 -12.72 6.96 -12.47
N SER A 248 -11.44 6.95 -12.09
CA SER A 248 -10.59 5.75 -12.09
C SER A 248 -9.76 5.67 -10.81
N ASN A 249 -9.63 4.47 -10.23
CA ASN A 249 -8.79 4.25 -9.04
C ASN A 249 -7.28 4.30 -9.36
N ASN A 250 -6.90 4.40 -10.63
CA ASN A 250 -5.54 4.67 -11.05
C ASN A 250 -5.21 6.17 -11.05
N ASN A 251 -6.24 7.03 -10.94
CA ASN A 251 -6.02 8.47 -10.83
C ASN A 251 -5.51 8.86 -9.43
N THR A 252 -4.96 10.07 -9.33
CA THR A 252 -4.48 10.65 -8.06
C THR A 252 -5.62 11.21 -7.21
N GLY A 253 -6.76 11.58 -7.81
CA GLY A 253 -7.86 12.25 -7.12
C GLY A 253 -7.67 13.75 -6.92
N ASN A 254 -6.58 14.36 -7.39
CA ASN A 254 -6.23 15.75 -7.08
C ASN A 254 -7.05 16.81 -7.84
N SER A 255 -7.91 16.41 -8.77
CA SER A 255 -8.79 17.27 -9.57
C SER A 255 -10.02 16.49 -10.04
N ARG A 256 -11.05 17.19 -10.53
CA ARG A 256 -12.24 16.54 -11.09
C ARG A 256 -11.92 15.65 -12.31
N ASP A 257 -11.02 16.10 -13.18
CA ASP A 257 -10.62 15.34 -14.38
C ASP A 257 -9.78 14.10 -14.06
N LYS A 258 -9.12 14.12 -12.90
CA LYS A 258 -8.38 12.99 -12.33
C LYS A 258 -9.08 12.46 -11.07
N ALA A 259 -10.41 12.45 -11.04
CA ALA A 259 -11.16 11.95 -9.90
C ALA A 259 -10.96 10.43 -9.71
N LEU A 260 -10.97 10.01 -8.45
CA LEU A 260 -11.04 8.59 -8.06
C LEU A 260 -12.41 8.03 -8.40
N LYS A 261 -12.51 6.70 -8.57
CA LYS A 261 -13.81 6.04 -8.74
C LYS A 261 -14.45 5.70 -7.39
N SER A 262 -13.65 5.24 -6.44
CA SER A 262 -14.13 4.75 -5.15
C SER A 262 -14.06 5.81 -4.05
N VAL A 263 -15.19 6.00 -3.36
CA VAL A 263 -15.30 6.76 -2.12
C VAL A 263 -14.47 6.09 -1.02
N ALA A 264 -14.50 4.76 -0.92
CA ALA A 264 -13.72 4.03 0.08
C ALA A 264 -12.21 4.28 -0.05
N LEU A 265 -11.69 4.27 -1.29
CA LEU A 265 -10.28 4.57 -1.55
C LEU A 265 -9.96 6.02 -1.17
N ALA A 266 -10.82 6.98 -1.51
CA ALA A 266 -10.61 8.39 -1.19
C ALA A 266 -10.58 8.63 0.33
N THR A 267 -11.55 8.10 1.07
CA THR A 267 -11.61 8.27 2.53
C THR A 267 -10.46 7.56 3.24
N ALA A 268 -9.95 6.44 2.68
CA ALA A 268 -8.77 5.74 3.19
C ALA A 268 -7.44 6.47 2.90
N SER A 269 -7.37 7.23 1.80
CA SER A 269 -6.14 7.90 1.34
C SER A 269 -6.05 9.39 1.69
N ILE A 270 -7.13 10.06 2.10
CA ILE A 270 -7.11 11.49 2.44
C ILE A 270 -6.22 11.78 3.68
N ALA A 271 -5.66 12.98 3.74
CA ALA A 271 -5.00 13.51 4.94
C ALA A 271 -5.99 13.66 6.10
N ASP A 272 -5.50 13.61 7.34
CA ASP A 272 -6.30 14.01 8.51
C ASP A 272 -6.72 15.48 8.39
N GLY A 273 -8.00 15.75 8.61
CA GLY A 273 -8.64 17.05 8.37
C GLY A 273 -8.86 17.40 6.90
N GLY A 274 -8.63 16.48 5.95
CA GLY A 274 -8.80 16.74 4.52
C GLY A 274 -10.25 16.66 4.02
N VAL A 275 -10.45 17.05 2.76
CA VAL A 275 -11.76 17.14 2.11
C VAL A 275 -11.86 16.13 0.96
N VAL A 276 -12.95 15.36 0.93
CA VAL A 276 -13.33 14.46 -0.15
C VAL A 276 -14.59 15.02 -0.81
N TYR A 277 -14.45 15.52 -2.04
CA TYR A 277 -15.58 15.94 -2.88
C TYR A 277 -16.10 14.77 -3.71
N LEU A 278 -17.41 14.56 -3.66
CA LEU A 278 -18.11 13.62 -4.52
C LEU A 278 -18.77 14.40 -5.65
N CYS A 279 -18.36 14.14 -6.89
CA CYS A 279 -19.01 14.70 -8.07
C CYS A 279 -20.44 14.16 -8.20
N PRO A 280 -21.34 14.87 -8.91
CA PRO A 280 -22.68 14.38 -9.16
C PRO A 280 -22.71 12.97 -9.77
N GLY A 281 -23.68 12.19 -9.32
CA GLY A 281 -24.00 10.86 -9.80
C GLY A 281 -24.16 9.84 -8.68
N GLN A 282 -24.28 8.57 -9.07
CA GLN A 282 -24.53 7.46 -8.16
C GLN A 282 -23.28 6.64 -7.88
N TYR A 283 -22.98 6.44 -6.61
CA TYR A 283 -21.91 5.60 -6.09
C TYR A 283 -22.53 4.35 -5.46
N ASN A 284 -22.15 3.17 -5.95
CA ASN A 284 -22.62 1.89 -5.40
C ASN A 284 -21.56 1.34 -4.44
N GLU A 285 -21.53 1.82 -3.20
CA GLU A 285 -20.52 1.47 -2.21
C GLU A 285 -21.13 1.27 -0.81
N ALA A 286 -20.48 0.44 0.00
CA ALA A 286 -20.84 0.18 1.38
C ALA A 286 -19.61 -0.30 2.15
N ASN A 287 -19.74 -0.35 3.48
CA ASN A 287 -18.70 -0.67 4.44
C ASN A 287 -17.49 0.28 4.39
N ILE A 288 -17.74 1.57 4.20
CA ILE A 288 -16.70 2.59 4.13
C ILE A 288 -16.34 3.06 5.55
N GLN A 289 -15.06 2.97 5.89
CA GLN A 289 -14.56 3.42 7.19
C GLN A 289 -14.05 4.86 7.12
N LEU A 290 -14.40 5.63 8.14
CA LEU A 290 -13.92 7.00 8.37
C LEU A 290 -13.07 6.99 9.64
N ASN A 291 -11.78 6.75 9.49
CA ASN A 291 -10.83 6.51 10.59
C ASN A 291 -9.92 7.71 10.89
N ARG A 292 -10.35 8.91 10.53
CA ARG A 292 -9.64 10.18 10.74
C ARG A 292 -10.62 11.33 10.59
N SER A 293 -10.21 12.52 10.98
CA SER A 293 -11.01 13.72 10.78
C SER A 293 -11.07 14.02 9.29
N MET A 294 -12.25 14.33 8.75
CA MET A 294 -12.41 14.63 7.32
C MET A 294 -13.77 15.29 7.03
N TYR A 295 -13.85 15.89 5.85
CA TYR A 295 -15.08 16.41 5.27
C TYR A 295 -15.44 15.56 4.06
N VAL A 296 -16.68 15.05 3.99
CA VAL A 296 -17.20 14.30 2.83
C VAL A 296 -18.37 15.08 2.25
N ILE A 297 -18.17 15.71 1.10
CA ILE A 297 -19.09 16.71 0.56
C ILE A 297 -19.55 16.29 -0.83
N GLY A 298 -20.85 16.06 -0.99
CA GLY A 298 -21.48 15.99 -2.30
C GLY A 298 -21.48 17.36 -2.97
N LEU A 299 -21.06 17.40 -4.22
CA LEU A 299 -21.07 18.62 -5.01
C LEU A 299 -22.51 18.92 -5.47
N GLU A 300 -22.81 20.21 -5.55
CA GLU A 300 -24.13 20.77 -5.88
C GLU A 300 -25.18 20.58 -4.78
N SER A 301 -25.79 19.40 -4.66
CA SER A 301 -26.85 19.12 -3.69
C SER A 301 -26.99 17.62 -3.39
N ALA A 302 -27.72 17.27 -2.33
CA ALA A 302 -27.97 15.88 -1.96
C ALA A 302 -28.68 15.07 -3.05
N ASP A 303 -29.53 15.69 -3.86
CA ASP A 303 -30.24 14.98 -4.94
C ASP A 303 -29.32 14.64 -6.12
N LYS A 304 -28.18 15.33 -6.24
CA LYS A 304 -27.20 15.11 -7.30
C LYS A 304 -26.13 14.10 -6.91
N THR A 305 -25.86 13.93 -5.63
CA THR A 305 -24.82 12.99 -5.14
C THR A 305 -25.46 11.89 -4.31
N VAL A 306 -25.49 10.67 -4.86
CA VAL A 306 -26.20 9.54 -4.25
C VAL A 306 -25.25 8.40 -3.92
N ILE A 307 -25.17 7.98 -2.66
CA ILE A 307 -24.54 6.73 -2.26
C ILE A 307 -25.62 5.67 -2.04
N HIS A 308 -25.63 4.69 -2.93
CA HIS A 308 -26.47 3.49 -2.84
C HIS A 308 -25.65 2.39 -2.18
N ALA A 309 -26.14 1.81 -1.08
CA ALA A 309 -25.45 0.72 -0.40
C ALA A 309 -25.32 -0.53 -1.28
N SER A 310 -24.09 -0.91 -1.67
CA SER A 310 -23.88 -2.04 -2.59
C SER A 310 -24.03 -3.43 -1.96
N LYS A 311 -24.17 -3.50 -0.63
CA LYS A 311 -24.32 -4.74 0.14
C LYS A 311 -24.92 -4.43 1.52
N ASN A 312 -25.34 -5.47 2.22
CA ASN A 312 -25.79 -5.38 3.60
C ASN A 312 -24.65 -4.85 4.50
N GLY A 313 -25.00 -3.99 5.45
CA GLY A 313 -24.05 -3.33 6.35
C GLY A 313 -24.19 -1.81 6.36
N TYR A 314 -23.25 -1.16 7.03
CA TYR A 314 -23.18 0.30 7.08
C TYR A 314 -22.71 0.86 5.74
N ILE A 315 -23.08 2.10 5.43
CA ILE A 315 -22.44 2.88 4.37
C ILE A 315 -21.19 3.53 4.96
N PHE A 316 -21.33 4.32 6.03
CA PHE A 316 -20.22 4.95 6.75
C PHE A 316 -20.09 4.48 8.19
N ASN A 317 -18.86 4.28 8.65
CA ASN A 317 -18.56 4.01 10.05
C ASN A 317 -17.39 4.90 10.51
N VAL A 318 -17.68 5.88 11.37
CA VAL A 318 -16.66 6.67 12.06
C VAL A 318 -16.10 5.83 13.21
N THR A 319 -14.88 5.33 13.01
CA THR A 319 -14.30 4.31 13.89
C THR A 319 -13.49 4.87 15.05
N ARG A 320 -12.99 6.11 14.95
CA ARG A 320 -12.18 6.76 15.99
C ARG A 320 -12.99 7.77 16.79
N ALA A 321 -12.92 7.67 18.11
CA ALA A 321 -13.61 8.60 19.02
C ALA A 321 -13.09 10.04 18.96
N SER A 322 -11.82 10.23 18.58
CA SER A 322 -11.22 11.56 18.40
C SER A 322 -11.47 12.17 17.02
N ALA A 323 -12.04 11.43 16.07
CA ALA A 323 -12.27 11.95 14.73
C ALA A 323 -13.40 13.00 14.71
N VAL A 324 -13.20 14.02 13.89
CA VAL A 324 -14.22 15.03 13.56
C VAL A 324 -14.63 14.83 12.11
N VAL A 325 -15.87 14.39 11.90
CA VAL A 325 -16.39 14.09 10.56
C VAL A 325 -17.57 15.01 10.24
N ASP A 326 -17.51 15.63 9.07
CA ASP A 326 -18.56 16.48 8.54
C ASP A 326 -19.00 15.94 7.17
N ILE A 327 -20.30 15.66 7.02
CA ILE A 327 -20.88 15.07 5.84
C ILE A 327 -21.99 15.98 5.32
N ARG A 328 -21.89 16.40 4.06
CA ARG A 328 -22.81 17.37 3.47
C ARG A 328 -23.32 16.95 2.11
N ASN A 329 -24.55 17.36 1.78
CA ASN A 329 -25.10 17.29 0.42
C ASN A 329 -25.06 15.89 -0.19
N ILE A 330 -25.37 14.84 0.56
CA ILE A 330 -25.37 13.45 0.06
C ILE A 330 -26.70 12.77 0.36
N THR A 331 -27.22 12.03 -0.62
CA THR A 331 -28.30 11.07 -0.41
C THR A 331 -27.73 9.69 -0.08
N PHE A 332 -28.13 9.13 1.05
CA PHE A 332 -27.85 7.76 1.48
C PHE A 332 -29.11 6.92 1.33
N ARG A 333 -29.05 5.86 0.51
CA ARG A 333 -30.23 5.03 0.23
C ARG A 333 -29.98 3.55 0.18
N ASN A 334 -31.06 2.81 0.43
CA ASN A 334 -31.14 1.35 0.33
C ASN A 334 -30.15 0.59 1.21
N ALA A 335 -29.63 1.20 2.29
CA ALA A 335 -28.85 0.45 3.26
C ALA A 335 -29.72 -0.63 3.92
N ARG A 336 -29.17 -1.85 4.02
CA ARG A 336 -29.81 -2.98 4.70
C ARG A 336 -28.97 -3.40 5.89
N ILE A 337 -29.49 -3.12 7.08
CA ILE A 337 -28.80 -3.33 8.36
C ILE A 337 -29.30 -4.63 8.98
N THR A 338 -28.53 -5.69 8.75
CA THR A 338 -28.85 -7.05 9.22
C THR A 338 -28.03 -7.47 10.44
N THR A 339 -27.22 -6.56 11.00
CA THR A 339 -26.39 -6.80 12.18
C THR A 339 -26.80 -5.89 13.32
N SER A 340 -26.87 -6.44 14.53
CA SER A 340 -27.12 -5.67 15.75
C SER A 340 -26.02 -4.62 15.97
N ASN A 341 -26.34 -3.51 16.65
CA ASN A 341 -25.40 -2.42 16.94
C ASN A 341 -24.74 -1.82 15.68
N SER A 342 -25.52 -1.72 14.60
CA SER A 342 -25.11 -1.11 13.32
C SER A 342 -26.20 -0.18 12.77
N ALA A 343 -25.85 0.60 11.75
CA ALA A 343 -26.74 1.50 11.02
C ALA A 343 -26.14 1.92 9.66
N ALA A 344 -26.89 2.64 8.82
CA ALA A 344 -26.34 3.17 7.56
C ALA A 344 -25.14 4.09 7.81
N ILE A 345 -25.20 4.88 8.88
CA ILE A 345 -24.09 5.64 9.45
C ILE A 345 -23.92 5.22 10.90
N VAL A 346 -22.73 4.77 11.25
CA VAL A 346 -22.36 4.52 12.65
C VAL A 346 -21.28 5.52 13.05
N THR A 347 -21.41 6.13 14.22
CA THR A 347 -20.38 7.03 14.73
C THR A 347 -19.91 6.65 16.13
N SER A 348 -18.59 6.75 16.31
CA SER A 348 -17.91 6.72 17.62
C SER A 348 -17.28 8.08 17.94
N GLY A 349 -17.17 8.99 16.95
CA GLY A 349 -16.55 10.32 17.07
C GLY A 349 -17.56 11.46 16.90
N MET A 350 -17.07 12.69 16.75
CA MET A 350 -17.93 13.85 16.48
C MET A 350 -18.44 13.78 15.04
N LEU A 351 -19.75 13.95 14.86
CA LEU A 351 -20.39 13.86 13.53
C LEU A 351 -21.29 15.07 13.30
N THR A 352 -21.08 15.75 12.17
CA THR A 352 -22.02 16.71 11.61
C THR A 352 -22.59 16.16 10.32
N LEU A 353 -23.91 16.10 10.23
CA LEU A 353 -24.67 15.81 9.00
C LEU A 353 -25.39 17.09 8.60
N SER A 354 -25.15 17.61 7.41
CA SER A 354 -25.84 18.80 6.90
C SER A 354 -26.43 18.54 5.53
N THR A 355 -27.68 18.98 5.31
CA THR A 355 -28.31 18.98 3.97
C THR A 355 -28.26 17.60 3.28
N CYS A 356 -28.34 16.52 4.06
CA CYS A 356 -28.30 15.14 3.58
C CYS A 356 -29.70 14.53 3.49
N ASN A 357 -29.89 13.59 2.58
CA ASN A 357 -31.12 12.80 2.47
C ASN A 357 -30.86 11.35 2.88
N PHE A 358 -31.78 10.75 3.61
CA PHE A 358 -31.76 9.35 4.00
C PHE A 358 -33.07 8.71 3.58
N THR A 359 -33.03 7.86 2.55
CA THR A 359 -34.23 7.32 1.93
C THR A 359 -34.20 5.80 1.84
N ASP A 360 -35.30 5.15 2.22
CA ASP A 360 -35.50 3.71 2.04
C ASP A 360 -34.41 2.84 2.68
N ASN A 361 -33.78 3.31 3.75
CA ASN A 361 -32.86 2.50 4.54
C ASN A 361 -33.64 1.60 5.49
N VAL A 362 -33.22 0.35 5.64
CA VAL A 362 -33.95 -0.69 6.37
C VAL A 362 -33.05 -1.37 7.37
N ALA A 363 -33.47 -1.39 8.63
CA ALA A 363 -32.89 -2.20 9.70
C ALA A 363 -33.81 -3.39 10.01
N THR A 364 -33.23 -4.59 10.04
CA THR A 364 -33.96 -5.84 10.36
C THR A 364 -33.40 -6.55 11.58
N ALA A 365 -32.25 -6.12 12.12
CA ALA A 365 -31.68 -6.67 13.34
C ALA A 365 -32.14 -5.89 14.59
N LYS A 366 -32.32 -6.61 15.70
CA LYS A 366 -32.60 -5.97 17.00
C LYS A 366 -31.44 -5.05 17.41
N ALA A 367 -31.73 -3.98 18.15
CA ALA A 367 -30.73 -3.02 18.61
C ALA A 367 -29.85 -2.42 17.47
N SER A 368 -30.33 -2.44 16.23
CA SER A 368 -29.71 -1.70 15.11
C SER A 368 -30.48 -0.40 14.86
N SER A 369 -30.05 0.43 13.92
CA SER A 369 -30.81 1.58 13.46
C SER A 369 -30.81 1.61 11.94
N SER A 370 -31.88 2.09 11.31
CA SER A 370 -31.90 2.11 9.84
C SER A 370 -30.99 3.19 9.25
N VAL A 371 -30.79 4.31 9.96
CA VAL A 371 -29.99 5.42 9.47
C VAL A 371 -28.79 5.73 10.35
N LEU A 372 -28.98 6.08 11.62
CA LEU A 372 -27.87 6.57 12.47
C LEU A 372 -27.82 5.87 13.82
N LEU A 373 -26.65 5.33 14.15
CA LEU A 373 -26.32 4.84 15.49
C LEU A 373 -25.12 5.57 16.06
N THR A 374 -25.26 6.13 17.26
CA THR A 374 -24.14 6.66 18.05
C THR A 374 -23.69 5.62 19.07
N ARG A 375 -22.40 5.29 19.13
CA ARG A 375 -21.86 4.36 20.15
C ARG A 375 -21.60 5.09 21.47
N THR A 376 -21.56 4.34 22.56
CA THR A 376 -21.18 4.86 23.89
C THR A 376 -19.83 5.57 23.84
N GLY A 377 -19.73 6.76 24.43
CA GLY A 377 -18.50 7.56 24.44
C GLY A 377 -18.28 8.39 23.17
N SER A 378 -19.28 8.51 22.29
CA SER A 378 -19.21 9.45 21.17
C SER A 378 -19.29 10.89 21.67
N LYS A 379 -18.68 11.81 20.94
CA LYS A 379 -18.86 13.25 21.17
C LYS A 379 -20.19 13.71 20.57
N ASN A 380 -20.47 15.01 20.63
CA ASN A 380 -21.70 15.63 20.13
C ASN A 380 -22.01 15.23 18.67
N VAL A 381 -23.29 15.05 18.36
CA VAL A 381 -23.78 14.83 16.99
C VAL A 381 -24.73 15.96 16.60
N THR A 382 -24.47 16.58 15.45
CA THR A 382 -25.33 17.63 14.89
C THR A 382 -25.93 17.17 13.57
N ILE A 383 -27.24 17.33 13.42
CA ILE A 383 -27.99 16.97 12.22
C ILE A 383 -28.80 18.19 11.81
N ALA A 384 -28.38 18.83 10.73
CA ALA A 384 -28.92 20.11 10.27
C ALA A 384 -29.51 20.01 8.86
N SER A 385 -30.75 20.45 8.69
CA SER A 385 -31.40 20.53 7.37
C SER A 385 -31.42 19.20 6.60
N CYS A 386 -31.50 18.07 7.31
CA CYS A 386 -31.50 16.73 6.72
C CYS A 386 -32.94 16.21 6.53
N ASN A 387 -33.13 15.35 5.53
CA ASN A 387 -34.41 14.70 5.24
C ASN A 387 -34.31 13.18 5.48
N PHE A 388 -35.17 12.64 6.34
CA PHE A 388 -35.29 11.21 6.63
C PHE A 388 -36.64 10.73 6.14
N ARG A 389 -36.67 9.98 5.04
CA ARG A 389 -37.91 9.56 4.38
C ARG A 389 -37.98 8.05 4.19
N ASN A 390 -39.13 7.46 4.52
CA ASN A 390 -39.45 6.05 4.27
C ASN A 390 -38.42 5.04 4.84
N ASN A 391 -37.66 5.41 5.87
CA ASN A 391 -36.73 4.50 6.51
C ASN A 391 -37.49 3.55 7.44
N ARG A 392 -37.05 2.29 7.51
CA ARG A 392 -37.74 1.23 8.23
C ARG A 392 -36.86 0.60 9.30
N GLY A 393 -37.35 0.48 10.52
CA GLY A 393 -36.63 -0.13 11.64
C GLY A 393 -37.44 -1.24 12.32
N VAL A 394 -36.79 -1.96 13.24
CA VAL A 394 -37.43 -3.01 14.04
C VAL A 394 -37.10 -2.90 15.52
N ASP A 395 -38.04 -3.33 16.38
CA ASP A 395 -37.92 -3.30 17.84
C ASP A 395 -37.40 -1.94 18.35
N ASP A 396 -36.37 -1.91 19.20
CA ASP A 396 -35.76 -0.68 19.73
C ASP A 396 -34.92 0.09 18.68
N GLY A 397 -34.96 -0.33 17.42
CA GLY A 397 -34.17 0.21 16.34
C GLY A 397 -34.84 1.38 15.65
N GLY A 398 -34.53 2.59 16.12
CA GLY A 398 -34.94 3.86 15.49
C GLY A 398 -34.35 4.09 14.10
N VAL A 399 -34.89 5.09 13.41
CA VAL A 399 -34.17 5.75 12.30
C VAL A 399 -32.91 6.42 12.84
N ILE A 400 -33.01 7.03 14.01
CA ILE A 400 -31.85 7.49 14.79
C ILE A 400 -31.90 6.83 16.16
N ARG A 401 -30.77 6.23 16.56
CA ARG A 401 -30.55 5.68 17.90
C ARG A 401 -29.34 6.34 18.53
N ALA A 402 -29.61 7.27 19.45
CA ALA A 402 -28.60 7.99 20.21
C ALA A 402 -28.43 7.38 21.60
N LEU A 403 -27.23 6.94 21.94
CA LEU A 403 -26.91 6.24 23.19
C LEU A 403 -25.82 7.00 23.96
N ASN A 404 -26.20 7.68 25.04
CA ASN A 404 -25.29 8.40 25.95
C ASN A 404 -24.54 9.59 25.34
N ASN A 405 -24.99 10.13 24.21
CA ASN A 405 -24.33 11.25 23.53
C ASN A 405 -25.33 12.37 23.22
N PRO A 406 -24.97 13.65 23.43
CA PRO A 406 -25.82 14.77 23.05
C PRO A 406 -26.08 14.82 21.54
N VAL A 407 -27.33 15.07 21.16
CA VAL A 407 -27.74 15.23 19.76
C VAL A 407 -28.48 16.55 19.58
N ILE A 408 -28.11 17.28 18.53
CA ILE A 408 -28.84 18.45 18.06
C ILE A 408 -29.48 18.12 16.72
N LEU A 409 -30.81 18.11 16.69
CA LEU A 409 -31.60 18.09 15.46
C LEU A 409 -32.04 19.52 15.16
N TYR A 410 -31.67 20.02 13.99
CA TYR A 410 -31.97 21.38 13.55
C TYR A 410 -32.56 21.36 12.14
N GLN A 411 -33.70 22.03 11.93
CA GLN A 411 -34.32 22.22 10.60
C GLN A 411 -34.51 20.94 9.77
N SER A 412 -34.62 19.78 10.43
CA SER A 412 -34.62 18.48 9.78
C SER A 412 -36.03 17.89 9.70
N LYS A 413 -36.28 17.06 8.68
CA LYS A 413 -37.59 16.47 8.39
C LYS A 413 -37.56 14.95 8.51
N PHE A 414 -38.52 14.38 9.21
CA PHE A 414 -38.74 12.94 9.36
C PHE A 414 -40.13 12.61 8.81
N VAL A 415 -40.18 12.01 7.61
CA VAL A 415 -41.42 11.83 6.85
C VAL A 415 -41.65 10.37 6.50
N GLY A 416 -42.77 9.79 6.95
CA GLY A 416 -43.17 8.45 6.51
C GLY A 416 -42.25 7.34 6.99
N ASN A 417 -41.47 7.56 8.07
CA ASN A 417 -40.61 6.51 8.61
C ASN A 417 -41.45 5.53 9.42
N ASN A 418 -41.07 4.24 9.40
CA ASN A 418 -41.88 3.18 9.98
C ASN A 418 -41.04 2.24 10.84
N LEU A 419 -41.46 1.97 12.07
CA LEU A 419 -40.87 0.92 12.91
C LEU A 419 -41.91 -0.18 13.15
N SER A 420 -41.49 -1.44 13.05
CA SER A 420 -42.34 -2.60 13.31
C SER A 420 -41.63 -3.67 14.13
N GLY A 421 -42.31 -4.34 15.05
CA GLY A 421 -41.68 -5.33 15.92
C GLY A 421 -42.62 -5.87 17.00
N SER A 422 -42.20 -6.92 17.70
CA SER A 422 -43.07 -7.55 18.71
C SER A 422 -43.19 -6.65 19.94
N ASN A 423 -42.10 -6.12 20.49
CA ASN A 423 -42.13 -5.24 21.66
C ASN A 423 -41.28 -4.01 21.38
N ILE A 424 -41.88 -2.99 20.76
CA ILE A 424 -41.15 -1.79 20.34
C ILE A 424 -40.95 -0.85 21.52
N GLY A 425 -39.84 -1.02 22.22
CA GLY A 425 -39.33 -0.02 23.14
C GLY A 425 -38.65 1.17 22.43
N GLY A 426 -38.69 1.24 21.09
CA GLY A 426 -38.11 2.32 20.28
C GLY A 426 -39.12 3.35 19.76
N ALA A 427 -38.61 4.34 19.03
CA ALA A 427 -39.33 5.37 18.27
C ALA A 427 -38.54 5.69 16.99
N VAL A 428 -39.09 6.49 16.07
CA VAL A 428 -38.32 6.94 14.89
C VAL A 428 -37.00 7.61 15.30
N VAL A 429 -37.02 8.43 16.35
CA VAL A 429 -35.82 8.94 17.00
C VAL A 429 -35.81 8.49 18.46
N LEU A 430 -34.78 7.75 18.85
CA LEU A 430 -34.55 7.32 20.22
C LEU A 430 -33.35 8.08 20.82
N PHE A 431 -33.61 8.86 21.86
CA PHE A 431 -32.61 9.45 22.74
C PHE A 431 -32.56 8.66 24.04
N ASN A 432 -31.43 7.99 24.31
CA ASN A 432 -31.23 7.22 25.53
C ASN A 432 -30.04 7.77 26.31
N ASN A 433 -30.27 8.23 27.55
CA ASN A 433 -29.32 8.93 28.41
C ASN A 433 -28.64 10.10 27.69
N SER A 434 -29.41 10.87 26.93
CA SER A 434 -28.89 11.89 26.02
C SER A 434 -29.55 13.23 26.32
N VAL A 435 -28.72 14.26 26.53
CA VAL A 435 -29.20 15.65 26.59
C VAL A 435 -29.30 16.17 25.16
N SER A 436 -30.53 16.27 24.64
CA SER A 436 -30.78 16.51 23.22
C SER A 436 -31.67 17.72 22.96
N SER A 437 -31.45 18.36 21.81
CA SER A 437 -32.23 19.49 21.34
C SER A 437 -32.85 19.20 19.98
N VAL A 438 -34.13 19.53 19.82
CA VAL A 438 -34.89 19.41 18.59
C VAL A 438 -35.47 20.78 18.25
N ILE A 439 -34.97 21.39 17.18
CA ILE A 439 -35.16 22.80 16.90
C ILE A 439 -35.62 22.94 15.45
N GLN A 440 -36.78 23.57 15.24
CA GLN A 440 -37.30 23.85 13.90
C GLN A 440 -37.47 22.59 13.02
N CYS A 441 -37.72 21.43 13.62
CA CYS A 441 -37.87 20.18 12.89
C CYS A 441 -39.32 19.90 12.49
N GLU A 442 -39.50 18.94 11.58
CA GLU A 442 -40.83 18.42 11.21
C GLU A 442 -40.83 16.90 11.30
N PHE A 443 -41.78 16.34 12.06
CA PHE A 443 -42.06 14.92 12.12
C PHE A 443 -43.47 14.69 11.58
N SER A 444 -43.57 14.06 10.42
CA SER A 444 -44.85 13.87 9.75
C SER A 444 -45.09 12.43 9.29
N SER A 445 -46.27 11.89 9.58
CA SER A 445 -46.70 10.57 9.09
C SER A 445 -45.74 9.44 9.48
N ASN A 446 -45.05 9.57 10.61
CA ASN A 446 -44.21 8.50 11.13
C ASN A 446 -45.06 7.50 11.91
N THR A 447 -44.73 6.22 11.79
CA THR A 447 -45.50 5.14 12.41
C THR A 447 -44.59 4.22 13.20
N VAL A 448 -45.02 3.85 14.39
CA VAL A 448 -44.41 2.81 15.23
C VAL A 448 -45.48 1.78 15.55
N ASN A 449 -45.31 0.53 15.10
CA ASN A 449 -46.32 -0.52 15.20
C ASN A 449 -45.81 -1.81 15.87
N GLY A 450 -46.27 -2.12 17.08
CA GLY A 450 -45.87 -3.33 17.82
C GLY A 450 -46.74 -3.58 19.04
N VAL A 451 -46.45 -4.58 19.90
CA VAL A 451 -47.30 -4.85 21.08
C VAL A 451 -47.31 -3.64 22.02
N ASN A 452 -46.15 -3.19 22.51
CA ASN A 452 -46.04 -2.00 23.35
C ASN A 452 -45.38 -0.83 22.59
N ALA A 453 -46.03 -0.32 21.55
CA ALA A 453 -45.49 0.77 20.75
C ALA A 453 -45.45 2.10 21.53
N THR A 454 -44.34 2.83 21.44
CA THR A 454 -44.20 4.12 22.15
C THR A 454 -43.60 5.19 21.26
N GLY A 455 -44.09 6.44 21.35
CA GLY A 455 -43.48 7.58 20.67
C GLY A 455 -43.45 7.43 19.14
N GLY A 456 -44.54 7.72 18.45
CA GLY A 456 -44.59 7.59 16.98
C GLY A 456 -43.51 8.40 16.23
N ALA A 457 -42.97 9.44 16.87
CA ALA A 457 -41.85 10.24 16.38
C ALA A 457 -40.61 10.13 17.28
N ILE A 458 -40.72 10.50 18.56
CA ILE A 458 -39.58 10.63 19.47
C ILE A 458 -39.80 9.84 20.75
N LYS A 459 -38.76 9.16 21.21
CA LYS A 459 -38.64 8.61 22.55
C LYS A 459 -37.40 9.14 23.24
N SER A 460 -37.59 9.73 24.42
CA SER A 460 -36.51 10.09 25.33
C SER A 460 -36.55 9.19 26.56
N VAL A 461 -35.40 8.62 26.94
CA VAL A 461 -35.24 7.78 28.13
C VAL A 461 -33.97 8.21 28.85
N GLY A 462 -34.10 8.91 29.97
CA GLY A 462 -32.93 9.47 30.65
C GLY A 462 -32.26 10.60 29.85
N GLY A 463 -31.86 11.67 30.54
CA GLY A 463 -31.34 12.87 29.89
C GLY A 463 -32.43 13.79 29.34
N ASN A 464 -32.17 15.09 29.41
CA ASN A 464 -33.20 16.10 29.14
C ASN A 464 -33.38 16.34 27.65
N ILE A 465 -34.61 16.56 27.23
CA ILE A 465 -34.94 16.92 25.85
C ILE A 465 -35.57 18.31 25.79
N THR A 466 -35.05 19.15 24.89
CA THR A 466 -35.62 20.47 24.59
C THR A 466 -36.15 20.47 23.16
N ILE A 467 -37.40 20.86 22.98
CA ILE A 467 -38.10 20.90 21.70
C ILE A 467 -38.62 22.31 21.47
N THR A 468 -38.19 22.95 20.38
CA THR A 468 -38.56 24.33 20.05
C THR A 468 -38.98 24.44 18.60
N PHE A 469 -40.02 25.24 18.32
CA PHE A 469 -40.46 25.56 16.95
C PHE A 469 -40.68 24.32 16.05
N THR A 470 -41.07 23.20 16.63
CA THR A 470 -41.11 21.90 15.93
C THR A 470 -42.55 21.47 15.67
N LYS A 471 -42.79 20.83 14.52
CA LYS A 471 -44.09 20.34 14.11
C LYS A 471 -44.17 18.81 14.18
N PHE A 472 -45.22 18.30 14.81
CA PHE A 472 -45.56 16.88 14.87
C PHE A 472 -46.95 16.68 14.24
N ASN A 473 -46.98 16.11 13.05
CA ASN A 473 -48.20 15.96 12.26
C ASN A 473 -48.47 14.49 11.91
N LYS A 474 -49.61 13.93 12.32
CA LYS A 474 -50.01 12.55 11.96
C LYS A 474 -48.97 11.48 12.32
N ASN A 475 -48.26 11.65 13.43
CA ASN A 475 -47.40 10.58 13.95
C ASN A 475 -48.23 9.59 14.76
N ASN A 476 -47.98 8.31 14.55
CA ASN A 476 -48.81 7.23 15.05
C ASN A 476 -47.98 6.22 15.84
N ALA A 477 -48.39 5.93 17.06
CA ALA A 477 -48.02 4.72 17.78
C ALA A 477 -49.22 3.79 17.77
N THR A 478 -49.07 2.56 17.26
CA THR A 478 -50.14 1.57 17.15
C THR A 478 -49.72 0.23 17.73
N GLY A 479 -50.63 -0.48 18.40
CA GLY A 479 -50.28 -1.74 19.04
C GLY A 479 -51.43 -2.50 19.66
N SER A 480 -51.09 -3.53 20.44
CA SER A 480 -52.06 -4.37 21.14
C SER A 480 -51.94 -4.36 22.67
N GLY A 481 -50.82 -3.84 23.21
CA GLY A 481 -50.51 -3.73 24.63
C GLY A 481 -50.51 -2.28 25.11
N TYR A 482 -49.42 -1.82 25.73
CA TYR A 482 -49.28 -0.45 26.22
C TYR A 482 -48.78 0.47 25.11
N VAL A 483 -49.67 1.33 24.60
CA VAL A 483 -49.34 2.28 23.53
C VAL A 483 -49.40 3.71 24.06
N LEU A 484 -48.24 4.35 24.17
CA LEU A 484 -48.10 5.63 24.87
C LEU A 484 -47.35 6.66 24.02
N GLY A 485 -47.87 7.89 23.99
CA GLY A 485 -47.23 9.01 23.29
C GLY A 485 -47.34 8.85 21.77
N GLY A 486 -48.44 9.28 21.17
CA GLY A 486 -48.63 9.11 19.72
C GLY A 486 -47.56 9.80 18.88
N ALA A 487 -47.03 10.94 19.35
CA ALA A 487 -45.83 11.56 18.80
C ALA A 487 -44.60 11.36 19.70
N ILE A 488 -44.71 11.71 20.99
CA ILE A 488 -43.56 11.79 21.89
C ILE A 488 -43.83 10.99 23.16
N ILE A 489 -42.81 10.26 23.60
CA ILE A 489 -42.73 9.70 24.95
C ILE A 489 -41.45 10.17 25.65
N SER A 490 -41.56 10.66 26.89
CA SER A 490 -40.44 11.07 27.74
C SER A 490 -40.46 10.27 29.03
N LEU A 491 -39.44 9.44 29.27
CA LEU A 491 -39.34 8.57 30.44
C LEU A 491 -38.11 8.97 31.27
N ASN A 492 -38.28 9.17 32.57
CA ASN A 492 -37.20 9.50 33.51
C ASN A 492 -36.30 10.65 33.00
N SER A 493 -36.93 11.66 32.40
CA SER A 493 -36.26 12.76 31.69
C SER A 493 -37.08 14.04 31.81
N ASN A 494 -36.42 15.19 31.79
CA ASN A 494 -37.14 16.46 31.69
C ASN A 494 -37.44 16.76 30.22
N LEU A 495 -38.69 17.17 29.96
CA LEU A 495 -39.19 17.58 28.66
C LEU A 495 -39.52 19.07 28.68
N TYR A 496 -38.77 19.85 27.90
CA TYR A 496 -39.03 21.26 27.67
C TYR A 496 -39.56 21.45 26.26
N MET A 497 -40.75 22.03 26.12
CA MET A 497 -41.44 22.17 24.83
C MET A 497 -41.96 23.58 24.66
N LEU A 498 -41.46 24.27 23.63
CA LEU A 498 -41.69 25.69 23.42
C LEU A 498 -42.13 25.93 21.97
N ASN A 499 -43.14 26.76 21.77
CA ASN A 499 -43.52 27.28 20.43
C ASN A 499 -43.74 26.17 19.38
N SER A 500 -44.30 25.02 19.76
CA SER A 500 -44.39 23.83 18.91
C SER A 500 -45.84 23.47 18.57
N THR A 501 -46.04 22.57 17.60
CA THR A 501 -47.40 22.18 17.16
C THR A 501 -47.55 20.67 17.05
N PHE A 502 -48.69 20.16 17.53
CA PHE A 502 -49.08 18.76 17.48
C PHE A 502 -50.44 18.64 16.81
N THR A 503 -50.48 18.08 15.61
CA THR A 503 -51.71 17.92 14.82
C THR A 503 -51.95 16.47 14.48
N SER A 504 -53.13 15.96 14.82
CA SER A 504 -53.62 14.64 14.40
C SER A 504 -52.69 13.47 14.75
N ASN A 505 -51.92 13.55 15.84
CA ASN A 505 -51.12 12.43 16.31
C ASN A 505 -52.01 11.40 17.02
N LEU A 506 -51.65 10.12 16.92
CA LEU A 506 -52.46 9.00 17.38
C LEU A 506 -51.67 8.02 18.25
N ALA A 507 -52.18 7.72 19.44
CA ALA A 507 -51.81 6.54 20.21
C ALA A 507 -52.98 5.55 20.16
N LYS A 508 -52.82 4.38 19.53
CA LYS A 508 -53.90 3.40 19.34
C LYS A 508 -53.50 2.01 19.83
N SER A 509 -54.30 1.44 20.72
CA SER A 509 -54.14 0.08 21.23
C SER A 509 -55.46 -0.69 21.26
N SER A 510 -55.41 -2.01 21.21
CA SER A 510 -56.54 -2.84 21.67
C SER A 510 -56.62 -2.95 23.21
N SER A 511 -55.56 -2.55 23.92
CA SER A 511 -55.49 -2.53 25.39
C SER A 511 -55.39 -1.09 25.91
N ASN A 512 -54.21 -0.66 26.35
CA ASN A 512 -54.01 0.64 26.99
C ASN A 512 -53.45 1.63 25.98
N ALA A 513 -54.10 2.79 25.85
CA ALA A 513 -53.63 3.89 25.03
C ALA A 513 -53.54 5.18 25.85
N GLY A 514 -52.49 5.97 25.68
CA GLY A 514 -52.44 7.26 26.36
C GLY A 514 -51.49 8.29 25.79
N GLY A 515 -51.83 9.56 25.99
CA GLY A 515 -51.09 10.71 25.46
C GLY A 515 -51.05 10.68 23.93
N GLY A 516 -52.18 10.93 23.27
CA GLY A 516 -52.26 10.86 21.80
C GLY A 516 -51.24 11.74 21.07
N ALA A 517 -50.75 12.80 21.70
CA ALA A 517 -49.55 13.53 21.28
C ALA A 517 -48.35 13.19 22.17
N VAL A 518 -48.43 13.46 23.46
CA VAL A 518 -47.27 13.41 24.38
C VAL A 518 -47.60 12.59 25.62
N TYR A 519 -46.69 11.69 25.96
CA TYR A 519 -46.64 11.03 27.26
C TYR A 519 -45.37 11.44 28.02
N SER A 520 -45.47 11.72 29.31
CA SER A 520 -44.31 11.97 30.18
C SER A 520 -44.41 11.21 31.49
N GLN A 521 -43.28 10.67 31.95
CA GLN A 521 -43.17 9.91 33.18
C GLN A 521 -41.91 10.25 33.98
N ASN A 522 -42.07 10.39 35.30
CA ASN A 522 -40.98 10.52 36.27
C ASN A 522 -40.01 11.68 35.94
N GLY A 523 -40.52 12.89 35.72
CA GLY A 523 -39.69 14.03 35.37
C GLY A 523 -40.40 15.37 35.47
N ILE A 524 -39.77 16.41 34.93
CA ILE A 524 -40.37 17.74 34.77
C ILE A 524 -40.84 17.90 33.33
N GLN A 525 -42.08 18.36 33.16
CA GLN A 525 -42.61 18.78 31.87
C GLN A 525 -42.90 20.28 31.90
N LEU A 526 -42.25 21.03 31.01
CA LEU A 526 -42.56 22.44 30.78
C LEU A 526 -43.05 22.61 29.34
N ILE A 527 -44.30 23.00 29.18
CA ILE A 527 -44.91 23.29 27.87
C ILE A 527 -45.31 24.76 27.84
N TYR A 528 -44.82 25.50 26.86
CA TYR A 528 -45.15 26.91 26.67
C TYR A 528 -45.46 27.22 25.21
N ASN A 529 -46.55 27.96 24.97
CA ASN A 529 -46.99 28.43 23.66
C ASN A 529 -47.01 27.29 22.61
N THR A 530 -47.55 26.14 23.00
CA THR A 530 -47.60 24.94 22.14
C THR A 530 -49.05 24.56 21.89
N THR A 531 -49.37 24.28 20.62
CA THR A 531 -50.74 23.98 20.18
C THR A 531 -50.95 22.48 19.98
N TYR A 532 -52.11 21.98 20.44
CA TYR A 532 -52.54 20.60 20.23
C TYR A 532 -53.89 20.56 19.52
N THR A 533 -53.93 20.03 18.30
CA THR A 533 -55.14 19.96 17.47
C THR A 533 -55.42 18.53 17.03
N SER A 534 -56.63 18.03 17.32
CA SER A 534 -57.12 16.72 16.83
C SER A 534 -56.23 15.51 17.17
N ASN A 535 -55.41 15.59 18.22
CA ASN A 535 -54.63 14.44 18.70
C ASN A 535 -55.56 13.47 19.45
N LYS A 536 -55.30 12.17 19.33
CA LYS A 536 -56.20 11.13 19.84
C LYS A 536 -55.46 9.99 20.51
N ALA A 537 -56.02 9.52 21.62
CA ALA A 537 -55.71 8.22 22.19
C ALA A 537 -56.94 7.30 22.00
N GLU A 538 -56.72 6.07 21.53
CA GLU A 538 -57.75 5.07 21.26
C GLU A 538 -57.36 3.73 21.89
N GLY A 539 -58.01 3.33 22.97
CA GLY A 539 -57.81 2.02 23.59
C GLY A 539 -58.99 1.58 24.45
N LYS A 540 -58.96 0.32 24.90
CA LYS A 540 -59.91 -0.17 25.90
C LYS A 540 -59.81 0.69 27.16
N ASP A 541 -58.58 0.90 27.64
CA ASP A 541 -58.26 1.83 28.71
C ASP A 541 -57.51 3.03 28.12
N THR A 542 -58.14 4.21 28.14
CA THR A 542 -57.62 5.40 27.46
C THR A 542 -57.30 6.52 28.45
N TYR A 543 -56.09 7.09 28.37
CA TYR A 543 -55.62 8.15 29.26
C TYR A 543 -55.07 9.34 28.49
N GLY A 544 -55.71 10.51 28.59
CA GLY A 544 -55.20 11.76 28.00
C GLY A 544 -55.23 11.79 26.47
N GLY A 545 -56.24 12.45 25.90
CA GLY A 545 -56.44 12.53 24.44
C GLY A 545 -55.23 13.11 23.70
N ALA A 546 -54.66 14.21 24.20
CA ALA A 546 -53.42 14.79 23.68
C ALA A 546 -52.23 14.56 24.63
N LEU A 547 -52.40 14.84 25.92
CA LEU A 547 -51.34 14.82 26.93
C LEU A 547 -51.65 13.81 28.03
N TYR A 548 -50.66 13.02 28.44
CA TYR A 548 -50.74 12.19 29.64
C TYR A 548 -49.43 12.25 30.44
N ASN A 549 -49.55 12.58 31.72
CA ASN A 549 -48.43 12.76 32.65
C ASN A 549 -48.57 11.77 33.82
N TYR A 550 -47.55 10.94 34.03
CA TYR A 550 -47.50 9.97 35.12
C TYR A 550 -46.35 10.29 36.07
N ASN A 551 -46.64 10.59 37.34
CA ASN A 551 -45.62 11.00 38.31
C ASN A 551 -44.67 12.09 37.77
N THR A 552 -45.26 13.12 37.15
CA THR A 552 -44.53 14.17 36.43
C THR A 552 -44.98 15.52 36.96
N TYR A 553 -44.04 16.39 37.31
CA TYR A 553 -44.33 17.79 37.62
C TYR A 553 -44.51 18.55 36.32
N ALA A 554 -45.72 19.03 36.05
CA ALA A 554 -46.07 19.67 34.80
C ALA A 554 -46.43 21.16 34.99
N SER A 555 -45.81 22.03 34.21
CA SER A 555 -46.20 23.44 34.04
C SER A 555 -46.55 23.64 32.56
N ILE A 556 -47.81 23.95 32.28
CA ILE A 556 -48.36 23.92 30.93
C ILE A 556 -49.09 25.23 30.63
N THR A 557 -48.63 25.94 29.61
CA THR A 557 -49.29 27.09 29.01
C THR A 557 -49.50 26.80 27.53
N ILE A 558 -50.73 26.43 27.18
CA ILE A 558 -51.15 26.13 25.81
C ILE A 558 -51.71 27.38 25.13
N SER A 559 -51.50 27.47 23.82
CA SER A 559 -52.01 28.53 22.93
C SER A 559 -53.32 28.10 22.26
#